data_AF-A0A8D8IFZ5-F1
#
_entry.id   AF-A0A8D8IFZ5-F1
#
_cell.length_a   1.000
_cell.length_b   1.000
_cell.length_c   1.000
_cell.angle_alpha   90.00
_cell.angle_beta   90.00
_cell.angle_gamma   90.00
#
_symmetry.space_group_name_H-M   'P 1'
#
loop_
_entity.id
_entity.type
_entity.pdbx_description
1 polymer ?
#
loop_
_entity_poly.entity_id
_entity_poly.type
_entity_poly.pdbx_seq_one_letter_code
_entity_poly.pdbx_strand_id
1 'polypeptide(L)'
;HKLNSFKTMGLLIYVEDFHGHEKYAIYSDFSIGTEREHYTLNVVSGERGNLDDSLLEQNGKKFSTFDVDNDENLRTNCASERRGAWWYDSCSLSNLNGPHINKEERA
;
A
#
# COMPACT_ATOMS: atom_id res chain seq x y z
N HIS A 1 -3.47 12.55 4.46
CA HIS A 1 -3.96 12.91 5.80
C HIS A 1 -5.05 13.99 5.78
N LYS A 2 -4.80 15.24 5.31
CA LYS A 2 -5.80 16.34 5.38
C LYS A 2 -7.14 16.07 4.68
N LEU A 3 -7.16 15.32 3.57
CA LEU A 3 -8.42 14.98 2.91
C LEU A 3 -9.27 14.02 3.78
N ASN A 4 -8.62 13.13 4.52
CA ASN A 4 -9.26 12.11 5.35
C ASN A 4 -9.68 12.66 6.74
N SER A 5 -9.38 13.92 7.07
CA SER A 5 -9.72 14.53 8.37
C SER A 5 -11.10 15.19 8.41
N PHE A 6 -11.76 15.36 7.24
CA PHE A 6 -13.04 16.08 7.14
C PHE A 6 -14.23 15.18 6.85
N LYS A 7 -13.99 13.97 6.33
CA LYS A 7 -15.03 13.02 5.96
C LYS A 7 -14.43 11.62 5.85
N THR A 8 -15.22 10.62 6.19
CA THR A 8 -14.94 9.23 5.84
C THR A 8 -14.80 9.09 4.32
N MET A 9 -13.73 8.43 3.88
CA MET A 9 -13.44 8.19 2.48
C MET A 9 -13.31 6.69 2.24
N GLY A 10 -13.88 6.22 1.13
CA GLY A 10 -13.58 4.88 0.62
C GLY A 10 -12.36 4.91 -0.29
N LEU A 11 -11.72 3.75 -0.46
CA LEU A 11 -10.59 3.54 -1.36
C LEU A 11 -10.97 2.51 -2.42
N LEU A 12 -10.77 2.86 -3.70
CA LEU A 12 -10.80 1.92 -4.81
C LEU A 12 -9.35 1.70 -5.28
N ILE A 13 -8.89 0.46 -5.24
CA ILE A 13 -7.69 0.02 -5.94
C ILE A 13 -8.14 -0.69 -7.20
N TYR A 14 -7.65 -0.25 -8.35
CA TYR A 14 -7.86 -0.86 -9.65
C TYR A 14 -6.50 -1.16 -10.27
N VAL A 15 -6.33 -2.37 -10.78
CA VAL A 15 -5.10 -2.82 -11.45
C VAL A 15 -5.47 -3.52 -12.75
N GLU A 16 -4.61 -3.36 -13.75
CA GLU A 16 -4.73 -4.00 -15.06
C GLU A 16 -3.37 -4.62 -15.41
N ASP A 17 -3.37 -5.87 -15.87
CA ASP A 17 -2.14 -6.52 -16.34
C ASP A 17 -1.84 -6.19 -17.81
N PHE A 18 -0.66 -6.59 -18.31
CA PHE A 18 -0.26 -6.35 -19.71
C PHE A 18 -1.11 -7.08 -20.76
N HIS A 19 -2.02 -7.96 -20.35
CA HIS A 19 -2.97 -8.66 -21.21
C HIS A 19 -4.37 -8.04 -21.15
N GLY A 20 -4.55 -6.94 -20.40
CA GLY A 20 -5.83 -6.27 -20.21
C GLY A 20 -6.74 -6.93 -19.20
N HIS A 21 -6.23 -7.82 -18.33
CA HIS A 21 -7.04 -8.37 -17.26
C HIS A 21 -7.14 -7.39 -16.10
N GLU A 22 -8.36 -7.00 -15.78
CA GLU A 22 -8.68 -6.02 -14.74
C GLU A 22 -9.01 -6.70 -13.41
N LYS A 23 -8.49 -6.15 -12.32
CA LYS A 23 -8.87 -6.51 -10.96
C LYS A 23 -9.06 -5.27 -10.09
N TYR A 24 -9.91 -5.37 -9.09
CA TYR A 24 -10.16 -4.28 -8.15
C TYR A 24 -10.44 -4.76 -6.72
N ALA A 25 -10.20 -3.86 -5.77
CA ALA A 25 -10.60 -3.97 -4.37
C ALA A 25 -11.18 -2.63 -3.88
N ILE A 26 -12.24 -2.70 -3.07
CA ILE A 26 -12.92 -1.53 -2.50
C ILE A 26 -12.92 -1.64 -0.97
N TYR A 27 -12.42 -0.61 -0.30
CA TYR A 27 -12.46 -0.45 1.15
C TYR A 27 -13.45 0.67 1.49
N SER A 28 -14.40 0.40 2.38
CA SER A 28 -15.44 1.36 2.77
C SER A 28 -14.88 2.52 3.61
N ASP A 29 -13.91 2.21 4.47
CA ASP A 29 -13.24 3.17 5.33
C ASP A 29 -11.73 3.13 5.12
N PHE A 30 -11.19 4.26 4.66
CA PHE A 30 -9.76 4.49 4.46
C PHE A 30 -9.37 5.82 5.09
N SER A 31 -8.32 5.79 5.91
CA SER A 31 -7.68 7.00 6.41
C SER A 31 -6.16 6.87 6.50
N ILE A 32 -5.48 8.02 6.50
CA ILE A 32 -4.02 8.13 6.63
C ILE A 32 -3.75 9.06 7.80
N GLY A 33 -2.96 8.58 8.76
CA GLY A 33 -2.52 9.35 9.91
C GLY A 33 -1.75 10.61 9.55
N THR A 34 -1.52 11.45 10.55
CA THR A 34 -0.69 12.65 10.42
C THR A 34 0.79 12.31 10.26
N GLU A 35 1.62 13.31 9.97
CA GLU A 35 3.08 13.15 9.91
C GLU A 35 3.68 12.66 11.23
N ARG A 36 3.15 13.13 12.38
CA ARG A 36 3.57 12.66 13.72
C ARG A 36 3.24 11.19 13.96
N GLU A 37 2.25 10.67 13.25
CA GLU A 37 1.86 9.27 13.25
C GLU A 37 2.50 8.52 12.07
N HIS A 38 3.53 9.09 11.44
CA HIS A 38 4.23 8.51 10.30
C HIS A 38 3.30 8.07 9.16
N TYR A 39 2.24 8.84 8.93
CA TYR A 39 1.23 8.57 7.90
C TYR A 39 0.63 7.15 7.99
N THR A 40 0.47 6.62 9.21
CA THR A 40 -0.09 5.27 9.45
C THR A 40 -1.35 5.00 8.62
N LEU A 41 -1.38 3.82 7.98
CA LEU A 41 -2.55 3.37 7.22
C LEU A 41 -3.64 2.89 8.17
N ASN A 42 -4.87 3.33 7.94
CA ASN A 42 -6.04 2.73 8.56
C ASN A 42 -7.03 2.34 7.48
N VAL A 43 -7.33 1.05 7.40
CA VAL A 43 -8.33 0.48 6.49
C VAL A 43 -9.20 -0.52 7.22
N VAL A 44 -10.49 -0.52 6.91
CA VAL A 44 -11.40 -1.61 7.30
C VAL A 44 -11.53 -2.55 6.10
N SER A 45 -11.58 -3.87 6.34
CA SER A 45 -11.48 -4.94 5.32
C SER A 45 -12.22 -4.61 4.02
N GLY A 46 -11.65 -5.01 2.88
CA GLY A 46 -12.28 -4.77 1.58
C GLY A 46 -13.66 -5.41 1.52
N GLU A 47 -14.72 -4.60 1.38
CA GLU A 47 -16.10 -5.11 1.34
C GLU A 47 -16.37 -5.88 0.03
N ARG A 48 -15.67 -5.52 -1.07
CA ARG A 48 -15.94 -6.01 -2.43
C ARG A 48 -14.69 -5.99 -3.31
N GLY A 49 -14.52 -7.00 -4.17
CA GLY A 49 -13.44 -7.04 -5.16
C GLY A 49 -13.16 -8.44 -5.69
N ASN A 50 -12.37 -8.51 -6.76
CA ASN A 50 -11.76 -9.73 -7.31
C ASN A 50 -10.22 -9.71 -7.22
N LEU A 51 -9.66 -8.68 -6.59
CA LEU A 51 -8.26 -8.58 -6.19
C LEU A 51 -8.12 -9.13 -4.76
N ASP A 52 -7.09 -9.95 -4.50
CA ASP A 52 -6.79 -10.42 -3.15
C ASP A 52 -6.54 -9.24 -2.20
N ASP A 53 -7.02 -9.33 -0.96
CA ASP A 53 -6.93 -8.26 0.04
C ASP A 53 -5.52 -8.13 0.66
N SER A 54 -4.54 -7.81 -0.18
CA SER A 54 -3.13 -7.64 0.20
C SER A 54 -2.85 -6.34 0.95
N LEU A 55 -3.82 -5.40 1.01
CA LEU A 55 -3.68 -4.15 1.74
C LEU A 55 -4.06 -4.30 3.21
N LEU A 56 -4.98 -5.21 3.55
CA LEU A 56 -5.44 -5.40 4.92
C LEU A 56 -4.32 -5.79 5.89
N GLU A 57 -3.36 -6.60 5.44
CA GLU A 57 -2.14 -6.92 6.22
C GLU A 57 -1.30 -5.69 6.57
N GLN A 58 -1.46 -4.60 5.81
CA GLN A 58 -0.72 -3.36 6.04
C GLN A 58 -1.50 -2.39 6.94
N ASN A 59 -2.69 -2.77 7.40
CA ASN A 59 -3.49 -1.96 8.31
C ASN A 59 -2.74 -1.69 9.61
N GLY A 60 -2.70 -0.43 10.04
CA GLY A 60 -1.97 0.02 11.23
C GLY A 60 -0.46 0.16 11.03
N LYS A 61 0.09 -0.15 9.85
CA LYS A 61 1.53 0.01 9.57
C LYS A 61 1.85 1.45 9.23
N LYS A 62 3.08 1.86 9.54
CA LYS A 62 3.62 3.20 9.27
C LYS A 62 4.16 3.26 7.86
N PHE A 63 4.17 4.46 7.26
CA PHE A 63 4.71 4.65 5.92
C PHE A 63 6.24 4.70 5.98
N SER A 64 6.91 3.95 5.11
CA SER A 64 8.37 3.86 5.03
C SER A 64 8.87 4.25 3.64
N THR A 65 10.00 4.94 3.62
CA THR A 65 10.76 5.34 2.42
C THR A 65 12.22 4.88 2.58
N PHE A 66 13.02 5.00 1.52
CA PHE A 66 14.43 4.58 1.56
C PHE A 66 15.26 5.34 2.62
N ASP A 67 14.86 6.56 2.96
CA ASP A 67 15.52 7.47 3.91
C ASP A 67 14.82 7.54 5.29
N VAL A 68 13.59 7.03 5.40
CA VAL A 68 12.83 6.99 6.65
C VAL A 68 12.26 5.57 6.84
N ASP A 69 12.96 4.79 7.66
CA ASP A 69 12.60 3.41 7.96
C ASP A 69 11.66 3.33 9.17
N ASN A 70 10.38 3.10 8.90
CA ASN A 70 9.34 2.88 9.93
C ASN A 70 8.73 1.47 9.84
N ASP A 71 9.39 0.55 9.12
CA ASP A 71 8.88 -0.82 8.94
C ASP A 71 9.20 -1.70 10.16
N GLU A 72 8.62 -2.91 10.20
CA GLU A 72 8.78 -3.83 11.34
C GLU A 72 9.93 -4.83 11.12
N ASN A 73 10.68 -4.70 10.02
CA ASN A 73 11.78 -5.59 9.70
C ASN A 73 13.05 -5.19 10.46
N LEU A 74 13.49 -6.05 11.36
CA LEU A 74 14.67 -5.80 12.21
C LEU A 74 16.02 -5.92 11.46
N ARG A 75 16.02 -6.39 10.20
CA ARG A 75 17.26 -6.74 9.48
C ARG A 75 17.53 -5.87 8.26
N THR A 76 16.49 -5.46 7.55
CA THR A 76 16.61 -4.73 6.28
C THR A 76 15.54 -3.64 6.20
N ASN A 77 15.89 -2.51 5.56
CA ASN A 77 14.93 -1.49 5.20
C ASN A 77 14.14 -1.97 3.96
N CYS A 78 12.86 -2.26 4.14
CA CYS A 78 11.99 -2.80 3.10
C CYS A 78 11.82 -1.84 1.91
N ALA A 79 11.79 -0.54 2.15
CA ALA A 79 11.69 0.45 1.09
C ALA A 79 12.93 0.45 0.18
N SER A 80 14.11 0.29 0.77
CA SER A 80 15.37 0.15 0.03
C SER A 80 15.43 -1.17 -0.76
N GLU A 81 15.05 -2.29 -0.12
CA GLU A 81 15.07 -3.61 -0.74
C GLU A 81 14.08 -3.73 -1.90
N ARG A 82 12.84 -3.24 -1.69
CA ARG A 82 11.76 -3.30 -2.68
C ARG A 82 11.73 -2.14 -3.66
N ARG A 83 12.65 -1.19 -3.50
CA ARG A 83 12.80 0.02 -4.34
C ARG A 83 11.48 0.78 -4.48
N GLY A 84 10.78 0.97 -3.37
CA GLY A 84 9.46 1.60 -3.33
C GLY A 84 9.24 2.36 -2.04
N ALA A 85 8.01 2.84 -1.85
CA ALA A 85 7.57 3.49 -0.62
C ALA A 85 6.16 3.03 -0.28
N TRP A 86 5.99 2.42 0.90
CA TRP A 86 4.74 1.77 1.27
C TRP A 86 4.59 1.68 2.78
N TRP A 87 3.40 1.25 3.21
CA TRP A 87 3.15 0.79 4.57
C TRP A 87 3.71 -0.62 4.72
N TYR A 88 5.01 -0.73 4.93
CA TYR A 88 5.70 -2.02 5.07
C TYR A 88 5.57 -2.55 6.51
N ASP A 89 5.36 -3.86 6.61
CA ASP A 89 5.59 -4.71 7.79
C ASP A 89 6.98 -5.37 7.65
N SER A 90 7.06 -6.66 7.28
CA SER A 90 8.33 -7.37 7.05
C SER A 90 8.28 -8.30 5.81
N CYS A 91 8.14 -7.81 4.58
CA CYS A 91 7.99 -6.42 4.15
C CYS A 91 6.55 -6.05 3.78
N SER A 92 5.92 -6.70 2.81
CA SER A 92 4.49 -6.48 2.51
C SER A 92 4.00 -7.49 1.48
N LEU A 93 2.68 -7.61 1.30
CA LEU A 93 2.09 -8.39 0.21
C LEU A 93 1.92 -7.58 -1.09
N SER A 94 1.92 -6.25 -0.99
CA SER A 94 1.72 -5.33 -2.12
C SER A 94 2.83 -4.27 -2.20
N ASN A 95 3.11 -3.77 -3.41
CA ASN A 95 4.12 -2.74 -3.65
C ASN A 95 3.76 -1.88 -4.88
N LEU A 96 2.59 -1.22 -4.85
CA LEU A 96 2.09 -0.45 -5.99
C LEU A 96 2.95 0.77 -6.32
N ASN A 97 3.76 1.25 -5.37
CA ASN A 97 4.75 2.31 -5.55
C ASN A 97 6.16 1.76 -5.83
N GLY A 98 6.28 0.53 -6.31
CA GLY A 98 7.55 -0.06 -6.73
C GLY A 98 7.99 0.41 -8.12
N PRO A 99 9.13 -0.10 -8.62
CA PRO A 99 9.59 0.21 -9.96
C PRO A 99 8.55 -0.20 -11.01
N HIS A 100 8.32 0.67 -11.98
CA HIS A 100 7.52 0.33 -13.15
C HIS A 100 8.34 -0.59 -14.07
N ILE A 101 7.96 -1.85 -14.14
CA ILE A 101 8.61 -2.86 -14.98
C ILE A 101 7.77 -3.03 -16.23
N ASN A 102 8.33 -2.81 -17.41
CA ASN A 102 7.61 -3.01 -18.66
C ASN A 102 7.57 -4.49 -19.08
N LYS A 103 6.79 -4.81 -20.11
CA LYS A 103 6.62 -6.19 -20.61
C LYS A 103 7.95 -6.82 -21.07
N GLU A 104 8.87 -6.02 -21.58
CA GLU A 104 10.15 -6.45 -22.15
C GLU A 104 11.15 -6.82 -21.04
N GLU A 105 11.08 -6.16 -19.89
CA GLU A 105 11.92 -6.41 -18.71
C GLU A 105 11.50 -7.65 -17.89
N ARG A 106 10.37 -8.29 -18.23
CA ARG A 106 9.86 -9.53 -17.62
C ARG A 106 10.00 -10.79 -18.49
N ALA A 107 10.47 -10.66 -19.72
CA ALA A 107 10.74 -11.78 -20.63
C ALA A 107 12.13 -12.37 -20.38
#